data_AF-A0A945QNS1-F1
#
_entry.id   AF-A0A945QNS1-F1
#
_cell.length_a   1.000
_cell.length_b   1.000
_cell.length_c   1.000
_cell.angle_alpha   90.00
_cell.angle_beta   90.00
_cell.angle_gamma   90.00
#
_symmetry.space_group_name_H-M   'P 1'
#
loop_
_entity.id
_entity.type
_entity.pdbx_description
1 polymer ?
#
loop_
_entity_poly.entity_id
_entity_poly.type
_entity_poly.pdbx_seq_one_letter_code
_entity_poly.pdbx_strand_id
1 'polypeptide(L)'
;MLQIFLFAFLYFVFIKFFGSELIFVDGSNYSLINLTYFSANVYTTLGMGDIVPSGMLKIIATVESIFGLIMIAFSASAIFKKLKI
;
A
#
# COMPACT_ATOMS: atom_id res chain seq x y z
N MET A 1 -7.35 -4.62 5.55
CA MET A 1 -6.36 -5.49 6.25
C MET A 1 -5.84 -6.56 5.30
N LEU A 2 -6.70 -7.46 4.79
CA LEU A 2 -6.26 -8.50 3.83
C LEU A 2 -5.61 -7.93 2.56
N GLN A 3 -6.15 -6.83 2.02
CA GLN A 3 -5.60 -6.17 0.83
C GLN A 3 -4.17 -5.68 1.04
N ILE A 4 -3.86 -5.17 2.23
CA ILE A 4 -2.51 -4.65 2.57
C ILE A 4 -1.49 -5.79 2.48
N PHE A 5 -1.80 -6.96 3.05
CA PHE A 5 -0.91 -8.12 2.93
C PHE A 5 -0.77 -8.62 1.50
N LEU A 6 -1.84 -8.56 0.70
CA LEU A 6 -1.80 -8.94 -0.71
C LEU A 6 -0.89 -8.02 -1.53
N PHE A 7 -0.99 -6.70 -1.35
CA PHE A 7 -0.13 -5.73 -2.03
C PHE A 7 1.31 -5.80 -1.51
N ALA A 8 1.54 -6.03 -0.21
CA ALA A 8 2.87 -6.29 0.33
C ALA A 8 3.55 -7.50 -0.34
N PHE A 9 2.81 -8.58 -0.57
CA PHE A 9 3.29 -9.74 -1.32
C PHE A 9 3.54 -9.41 -2.80
N LEU A 10 2.67 -8.61 -3.42
CA LEU A 10 2.85 -8.15 -4.79
C LEU A 10 4.15 -7.35 -4.96
N TYR A 11 4.44 -6.44 -4.02
CA TYR A 11 5.71 -5.69 -4.02
C TYR A 11 6.91 -6.61 -3.90
N PHE A 12 6.86 -7.62 -3.02
CA PHE A 12 7.94 -8.59 -2.89
C PHE A 12 8.22 -9.34 -4.20
N VAL A 13 7.17 -9.77 -4.91
CA VAL A 13 7.30 -10.43 -6.22
C VAL A 13 7.86 -9.48 -7.26
N PHE A 14 7.37 -8.24 -7.34
CA PHE A 14 7.83 -7.27 -8.33
C PHE A 14 9.30 -6.87 -8.14
N ILE A 15 9.73 -6.66 -6.89
CA ILE A 15 11.13 -6.37 -6.58
C ILE A 15 12.03 -7.53 -7.04
N LYS A 16 11.60 -8.78 -6.79
CA LYS A 16 12.39 -9.98 -7.13
C LYS A 16 12.48 -10.27 -8.63
N PHE A 17 11.42 -10.02 -9.39
CA PHE A 17 11.36 -10.38 -10.82
C PHE A 17 11.71 -9.22 -11.78
N PHE A 18 11.35 -7.98 -11.42
CA PHE A 18 11.53 -6.82 -12.30
C PHE A 18 12.69 -5.90 -11.87
N GLY A 19 13.39 -6.22 -10.77
CA GLY A 19 14.52 -5.42 -10.28
C GLY A 19 14.13 -3.99 -9.89
N SER A 20 12.85 -3.76 -9.60
CA SER A 20 12.37 -2.45 -9.13
C SER A 20 12.70 -2.28 -7.65
N GLU A 21 13.10 -1.08 -7.23
CA GLU A 21 13.58 -0.86 -5.86
C GLU A 21 12.62 0.01 -5.04
N LEU A 22 12.54 -0.30 -3.74
CA LEU A 22 11.99 0.63 -2.74
C LEU A 22 13.17 1.34 -2.10
N ILE A 23 13.16 2.67 -2.15
CA ILE A 23 14.22 3.50 -1.59
C ILE A 23 13.83 3.78 -0.13
N PHE A 24 14.65 3.28 0.80
CA PHE A 24 14.49 3.51 2.23
C PHE A 24 15.33 4.71 2.66
N VAL A 25 14.68 5.76 3.16
CA VAL A 25 15.38 6.98 3.62
C VAL A 25 16.26 6.70 4.84
N ASP A 26 15.81 5.79 5.70
CA ASP A 26 16.49 5.42 6.95
C ASP A 26 17.58 4.33 6.77
N GLY A 27 17.87 3.93 5.52
CA GLY A 27 18.84 2.88 5.21
C GLY A 27 18.40 1.46 5.63
N SER A 28 17.12 1.27 5.93
CA SER A 28 16.57 -0.03 6.31
C SER A 28 16.51 -0.99 5.11
N ASN A 29 16.57 -2.29 5.41
CA ASN A 29 16.57 -3.34 4.39
C ASN A 29 15.15 -3.75 3.97
N TYR A 30 15.08 -4.46 2.83
CA TYR A 30 13.88 -5.17 2.40
C TYR A 30 13.49 -6.25 3.41
N SER A 31 12.50 -5.96 4.25
CA SER A 31 11.88 -6.90 5.17
C SER A 31 10.38 -6.97 4.88
N LEU A 32 9.77 -8.15 5.11
CA LEU A 32 8.32 -8.33 4.99
C LEU A 32 7.54 -7.33 5.85
N ILE A 33 8.09 -6.94 7.01
CA ILE A 33 7.47 -5.95 7.89
C ILE A 33 7.46 -4.55 7.24
N ASN A 34 8.57 -4.16 6.60
CA ASN A 34 8.72 -2.86 5.95
C ASN A 34 7.86 -2.78 4.67
N LEU A 35 7.75 -3.87 3.93
CA LEU A 35 6.86 -3.99 2.77
C LEU A 35 5.39 -3.86 3.17
N THR A 36 5.00 -4.51 4.26
CA THR A 36 3.62 -4.42 4.80
C THR A 36 3.32 -3.02 5.32
N TYR A 37 4.28 -2.41 6.00
CA TYR A 37 4.19 -1.03 6.49
C TYR A 37 4.07 -0.03 5.32
N PHE A 38 4.88 -0.18 4.27
CA PHE A 38 4.77 0.63 3.05
C PHE A 38 3.39 0.51 2.41
N SER A 39 2.90 -0.71 2.20
CA SER A 39 1.56 -0.98 1.67
C SER A 39 0.47 -0.35 2.54
N ALA A 40 0.57 -0.42 3.87
CA ALA A 40 -0.38 0.23 4.76
C ALA A 40 -0.40 1.76 4.60
N ASN A 41 0.78 2.38 4.46
CA ASN A 41 0.91 3.82 4.24
C ASN A 41 0.30 4.26 2.90
N VAL A 42 0.49 3.47 1.85
CA VAL A 42 -0.09 3.73 0.53
C VAL A 42 -1.60 3.51 0.53
N TYR A 43 -2.08 2.41 1.11
CA TYR A 43 -3.50 2.05 1.19
C TYR A 43 -4.33 3.10 1.96
N THR A 44 -3.75 3.68 3.01
CA THR A 44 -4.41 4.73 3.82
C THR A 44 -4.18 6.13 3.28
N THR A 45 -3.44 6.29 2.18
CA THR A 45 -3.04 7.58 1.60
C THR A 45 -2.23 8.47 2.57
N LEU A 46 -1.60 7.87 3.59
CA LEU A 46 -0.85 8.60 4.61
C LEU A 46 0.46 9.18 4.07
N GLY A 47 1.19 8.39 3.27
CA GLY A 47 2.36 8.85 2.53
C GLY A 47 3.49 9.44 3.38
N MET A 48 3.94 8.75 4.44
CA MET A 48 4.99 9.24 5.35
C MET A 48 6.32 9.62 4.67
N GLY A 49 6.61 9.09 3.48
CA GLY A 49 7.77 9.50 2.67
C GLY A 49 9.11 8.90 3.12
N ASP A 50 9.09 8.00 4.09
CA ASP A 50 10.21 7.22 4.60
C ASP A 50 10.63 6.08 3.65
N ILE A 51 9.66 5.52 2.92
CA ILE A 51 9.86 4.50 1.90
C ILE A 51 9.25 5.01 0.59
N VAL A 52 10.07 5.12 -0.45
CA VAL A 52 9.66 5.69 -1.73
C VAL A 52 9.77 4.64 -2.85
N PRO A 53 8.68 4.37 -3.59
CA PRO A 53 8.73 3.43 -4.71
C PRO A 53 9.46 4.03 -5.91
N SER A 54 10.30 3.23 -6.56
CA SER A 54 10.99 3.59 -7.80
C SER A 54 10.46 2.78 -9.00
N GLY A 55 10.65 3.31 -10.21
CA GLY A 55 10.26 2.63 -11.45
C GLY A 55 8.78 2.26 -11.51
N MET A 56 8.50 1.00 -11.89
CA MET A 56 7.14 0.46 -12.08
C MET A 56 6.33 0.40 -10.77
N LEU A 57 7.00 0.33 -9.62
CA LEU A 57 6.35 0.28 -8.30
C LEU A 57 5.51 1.53 -8.02
N LYS A 58 5.84 2.67 -8.65
CA LYS A 58 5.04 3.91 -8.55
C LYS A 58 3.62 3.72 -9.08
N ILE A 59 3.47 2.96 -10.17
CA ILE A 59 2.17 2.67 -10.76
C ILE A 59 1.38 1.76 -9.82
N ILE A 60 2.02 0.72 -9.27
CA ILE A 60 1.40 -0.19 -8.31
C ILE A 60 0.93 0.57 -7.07
N ALA A 61 1.78 1.44 -6.51
CA ALA A 61 1.42 2.26 -5.36
C ALA A 61 0.26 3.22 -5.65
N THR A 62 0.21 3.78 -6.85
CA THR A 62 -0.91 4.64 -7.26
C THR A 62 -2.22 3.83 -7.39
N VAL A 63 -2.15 2.62 -7.93
CA VAL A 63 -3.33 1.74 -8.03
C VAL A 63 -3.79 1.31 -6.64
N GLU A 64 -2.86 0.91 -5.78
CA GLU A 64 -3.15 0.51 -4.40
C GLU A 64 -3.86 1.62 -3.61
N SER A 65 -3.41 2.87 -3.73
CA SER A 65 -4.03 4.00 -3.03
C SER A 65 -5.47 4.26 -3.49
N ILE A 66 -5.75 4.11 -4.79
CA ILE A 66 -7.12 4.19 -5.34
C ILE A 66 -8.00 3.08 -4.76
N PHE A 67 -7.50 1.84 -4.73
CA PHE A 67 -8.23 0.72 -4.12
C PHE A 67 -8.50 0.94 -2.64
N GLY A 68 -7.51 1.45 -1.90
CA GLY A 68 -7.65 1.80 -0.49
C GLY A 68 -8.75 2.83 -0.25
N LEU A 69 -8.75 3.90 -1.04
CA LEU A 69 -9.74 4.97 -0.98
C LEU A 69 -11.16 4.45 -1.24
N ILE A 70 -11.34 3.61 -2.28
CA ILE A 70 -12.64 3.00 -2.60
C ILE A 70 -13.15 2.14 -1.45
N MET A 71 -12.28 1.32 -0.84
CA MET A 71 -12.67 0.44 0.26
C MET A 71 -13.04 1.22 1.53
N ILE A 72 -12.34 2.31 1.82
CA ILE A 72 -12.67 3.21 2.93
C ILE A 72 -14.04 3.88 2.67
N ALA A 73 -14.27 4.40 1.46
CA ALA A 73 -15.54 5.02 1.08
C ALA A 73 -16.72 4.03 1.15
N PHE A 74 -16.51 2.80 0.67
CA PHE A 74 -17.53 1.76 0.75
C PHE A 74 -17.85 1.37 2.20
N SER A 75 -16.82 1.26 3.05
CA SER A 75 -16.99 0.98 4.48
C SER A 75 -17.79 2.08 5.17
N ALA A 76 -17.49 3.35 4.88
CA ALA A 76 -18.24 4.50 5.39
C ALA A 76 -19.71 4.49 4.91
N SER A 77 -19.95 4.19 3.62
CA SER A 77 -21.30 4.08 3.05
C SER A 77 -22.12 2.96 3.72
N ALA A 78 -21.52 1.80 3.97
CA ALA A 78 -22.18 0.69 4.64
C ALA A 78 -22.55 1.04 6.09
N ILE A 79 -21.67 1.74 6.82
CA ILE A 79 -21.96 2.24 8.17
C ILE A 79 -23.11 3.25 8.13
N PHE A 80 -23.08 4.21 7.20
CA PHE A 80 -24.13 5.22 7.06
C PHE A 80 -25.50 4.58 6.79
N LYS A 81 -25.56 3.54 5.93
CA LYS A 81 -26.80 2.79 5.68
C LYS A 81 -27.34 2.09 6.92
N LYS A 82 -26.48 1.64 7.84
CA LYS A 82 -26.89 1.02 9.11
C LYS A 82 -27.35 2.04 10.17
N LEU A 83 -26.79 3.24 10.15
CA LEU A 83 -27.13 4.31 11.10
C LEU A 83 -28.48 4.98 10.77
N LYS A 84 -28.86 5.01 9.50
CA LYS A 84 -30.17 5.49 9.07
C LYS A 84 -31.18 4.35 9.27
N ILE A 85 -31.78 4.32 10.46
CA ILE A 85 -32.90 3.43 10.85
C ILE A 85 -34.07 3.64 9.89
#